data_AF-A0A329B2M6-F1
#
_entry.id   AF-A0A329B2M6-F1
#
_cell.length_a   1.000
_cell.length_b   1.000
_cell.length_c   1.000
_cell.angle_alpha   90.00
_cell.angle_beta   90.00
_cell.angle_gamma   90.00
#
_symmetry.space_group_name_H-M   'P 1'
#
loop_
_entity.id
_entity.type
_entity.pdbx_description
1 polymer ?
#
loop_
_entity_poly.entity_id
_entity_poly.type
_entity_poly.pdbx_seq_one_letter_code
_entity_poly.pdbx_strand_id
1 'polypeptide(L)'
;MDVTLFRRYWFSHRQDVFEFVEAESVAGAAGCTGVRSGVATFCDQGIPAFGIVDRDTHFRQKNWDQLFLRDATSLNPDPIGTRLYVASRWEVEAYLLEADQRLSDWVSAQHRKPPGPEHLCRQAVEIVLQACDSLLSAAAYFASKHEQGEAVSAGAFCDCSDAQIEETCNAHIAASPADAQEVAAKVSNLIAAVRAELPPNEVDRLAFLLQYVDTKRLFKRLVHKLGVQENPWFLATIMMRDQRPPRELDQFLSQVEAQFAC
;
A
#
# COMPACT_ATOMS: atom_id res chain seq x y z
N MET A 1 -0.17 -13.48 3.23
CA MET A 1 -1.03 -12.52 4.00
C MET A 1 -2.15 -11.99 3.12
N ASP A 2 -1.81 -11.51 1.93
CA ASP A 2 -2.75 -10.87 1.00
C ASP A 2 -3.88 -11.79 0.60
N VAL A 3 -3.59 -13.02 0.16
CA VAL A 3 -4.64 -14.01 -0.18
C VAL A 3 -5.59 -14.28 0.98
N THR A 4 -5.12 -14.18 2.24
CA THR A 4 -6.02 -14.28 3.39
C THR A 4 -6.95 -13.07 3.50
N LEU A 5 -6.48 -11.84 3.23
CA LEU A 5 -7.35 -10.65 3.15
C LEU A 5 -8.44 -10.84 2.09
N PHE A 6 -8.05 -11.23 0.87
CA PHE A 6 -9.00 -11.47 -0.23
C PHE A 6 -9.99 -12.57 0.11
N ARG A 7 -9.50 -13.78 0.41
CA ARG A 7 -10.32 -14.97 0.59
C ARG A 7 -11.20 -14.87 1.83
N ARG A 8 -10.65 -14.46 2.97
CA ARG A 8 -11.34 -14.56 4.27
C ARG A 8 -12.12 -13.31 4.63
N TYR A 9 -11.60 -12.12 4.32
CA TYR A 9 -12.12 -10.87 4.86
C TYR A 9 -12.90 -10.03 3.85
N TRP A 10 -12.40 -9.88 2.64
CA TRP A 10 -13.00 -8.95 1.66
C TRP A 10 -13.97 -9.62 0.68
N PHE A 11 -13.59 -10.78 0.14
CA PHE A 11 -14.30 -11.41 -0.98
C PHE A 11 -14.70 -12.85 -0.67
N SER A 12 -14.98 -13.16 0.60
CA SER A 12 -15.48 -14.48 1.00
C SER A 12 -16.77 -14.87 0.28
N HIS A 13 -17.59 -13.89 -0.08
CA HIS A 13 -18.84 -14.05 -0.83
C HIS A 13 -18.64 -14.39 -2.32
N ARG A 14 -17.41 -14.32 -2.86
CA ARG A 14 -17.11 -14.64 -4.26
C ARG A 14 -16.30 -15.92 -4.44
N GLN A 15 -16.17 -16.76 -3.40
CA GLN A 15 -15.38 -18.00 -3.47
C GLN A 15 -16.04 -19.09 -4.34
N ASP A 16 -17.30 -18.93 -4.71
CA ASP A 16 -18.00 -19.74 -5.70
C ASP A 16 -17.60 -19.40 -7.14
N VAL A 17 -17.10 -18.17 -7.37
CA VAL A 17 -16.66 -17.67 -8.69
C VAL A 17 -15.13 -17.65 -8.81
N PHE A 18 -14.43 -17.27 -7.74
CA PHE A 18 -12.98 -17.07 -7.74
C PHE A 18 -12.27 -18.01 -6.75
N GLU A 19 -11.18 -18.62 -7.23
CA GLU A 19 -10.18 -19.22 -6.36
C GLU A 19 -9.01 -18.24 -6.16
N PHE A 20 -8.82 -17.78 -4.92
CA PHE A 20 -7.69 -16.90 -4.58
C PHE A 20 -6.46 -17.73 -4.21
N VAL A 21 -5.41 -17.64 -5.01
CA VAL A 21 -4.19 -18.47 -4.91
C VAL A 21 -2.95 -17.62 -4.64
N GLU A 22 -2.09 -18.06 -3.72
CA GLU A 22 -0.78 -17.41 -3.51
C GLU A 22 0.17 -17.79 -4.64
N ALA A 23 0.77 -16.79 -5.30
CA ALA A 23 1.62 -17.01 -6.47
C ALA A 23 2.80 -17.97 -6.22
N GLU A 24 3.36 -17.95 -5.01
CA GLU A 24 4.46 -18.83 -4.59
C GLU A 24 4.08 -20.32 -4.70
N SER A 25 2.82 -20.66 -4.43
CA SER A 25 2.33 -22.04 -4.48
C SER A 25 2.27 -22.62 -5.90
N VAL A 26 2.32 -21.77 -6.93
CA VAL A 26 2.17 -22.15 -8.34
C VAL A 26 3.49 -22.01 -9.08
N ALA A 27 4.13 -20.85 -8.95
CA ALA A 27 5.33 -20.50 -9.71
C ALA A 27 6.64 -20.71 -8.96
N GLY A 28 6.61 -21.10 -7.68
CA GLY A 28 7.79 -21.22 -6.82
C GLY A 28 8.50 -19.87 -6.55
N ALA A 29 7.84 -18.76 -6.86
CA ALA A 29 8.34 -17.41 -6.67
C ALA A 29 7.25 -16.53 -6.04
N ALA A 30 7.64 -15.67 -5.10
CA ALA A 30 6.74 -14.74 -4.43
C ALA A 30 6.72 -13.35 -5.09
N GLY A 31 5.75 -12.52 -4.70
CA GLY A 31 5.61 -11.14 -5.15
C GLY A 31 5.18 -10.99 -6.61
N CYS A 32 5.35 -9.79 -7.18
CA CYS A 32 4.88 -9.43 -8.52
C CYS A 32 5.40 -10.38 -9.62
N THR A 33 6.69 -10.74 -9.61
CA THR A 33 7.25 -11.71 -10.57
C THR A 33 6.55 -13.05 -10.46
N GLY A 34 6.34 -13.54 -9.23
CA GLY A 34 5.57 -14.75 -8.96
C GLY A 34 4.16 -14.68 -9.52
N VAL A 35 3.45 -13.57 -9.27
CA VAL A 35 2.08 -13.37 -9.77
C VAL A 35 2.03 -13.45 -11.28
N ARG A 36 2.93 -12.77 -11.99
CA ARG A 36 3.00 -12.82 -13.47
C ARG A 36 3.26 -14.24 -13.98
N SER A 37 4.23 -14.93 -13.39
CA SER A 37 4.54 -16.31 -13.75
C SER A 37 3.39 -17.28 -13.43
N GLY A 38 2.69 -17.08 -12.32
CA GLY A 38 1.54 -17.88 -11.92
C GLY A 38 0.36 -17.70 -12.88
N VAL A 39 0.06 -16.46 -13.28
CA VAL A 39 -0.96 -16.17 -14.31
C VAL A 39 -0.62 -16.88 -15.61
N ALA A 40 0.62 -16.76 -16.10
CA ALA A 40 1.05 -17.43 -17.32
C ALA A 40 0.90 -18.96 -17.21
N THR A 41 1.34 -19.54 -16.09
CA THR A 41 1.26 -20.99 -15.84
C THR A 41 -0.18 -21.51 -15.89
N PHE A 42 -1.12 -20.83 -15.23
CA PHE A 42 -2.53 -21.23 -15.29
C PHE A 42 -3.13 -21.05 -16.68
N CYS A 43 -2.80 -19.96 -17.37
CA CYS A 43 -3.28 -19.72 -18.73
C CYS A 43 -2.79 -20.81 -19.69
N ASP A 44 -1.53 -21.24 -19.57
CA ASP A 44 -0.96 -22.33 -20.37
C ASP A 44 -1.65 -23.68 -20.09
N GLN A 45 -2.23 -23.85 -18.90
CA GLN A 45 -3.05 -25.01 -18.51
C GLN A 45 -4.53 -24.87 -18.92
N GLY A 46 -4.90 -23.79 -19.62
CA GLY A 46 -6.28 -23.52 -20.02
C GLY A 46 -7.17 -23.01 -18.89
N ILE A 47 -6.59 -22.60 -17.75
CA ILE A 47 -7.31 -22.05 -16.59
C ILE A 47 -7.26 -20.52 -16.70
N PRO A 48 -8.41 -19.82 -16.82
CA PRO A 48 -8.44 -18.37 -16.78
C PRO A 48 -7.90 -17.84 -15.45
N ALA A 49 -6.84 -17.05 -15.51
CA ALA A 49 -6.20 -16.45 -14.34
C ALA A 49 -5.90 -14.97 -14.56
N PHE A 50 -5.98 -14.22 -13.47
CA PHE A 50 -5.64 -12.80 -13.39
C PHE A 50 -4.76 -12.56 -12.15
N GLY A 51 -3.80 -11.65 -12.29
CA GLY A 51 -2.91 -11.28 -11.21
C GLY A 51 -3.25 -9.90 -10.67
N ILE A 52 -3.27 -9.75 -9.35
CA ILE A 52 -3.29 -8.45 -8.68
C ILE A 52 -1.91 -8.25 -8.07
N VAL A 53 -1.28 -7.11 -8.34
CA VAL A 53 0.05 -6.78 -7.84
C VAL A 53 0.04 -5.43 -7.12
N ASP A 54 0.87 -5.32 -6.09
CA ASP A 54 1.12 -4.06 -5.40
C ASP A 54 1.78 -3.03 -6.31
N ARG A 55 1.50 -1.75 -6.07
CA ARG A 55 2.13 -0.63 -6.76
C ARG A 55 3.62 -0.50 -6.44
N ASP A 56 4.04 -0.99 -5.27
CA ASP A 56 5.43 -1.06 -4.84
C ASP A 56 6.35 -1.82 -5.84
N THR A 57 5.78 -2.59 -6.77
CA THR A 57 6.52 -3.20 -7.87
C THR A 57 7.27 -2.16 -8.72
N HIS A 58 6.72 -0.95 -8.86
CA HIS A 58 7.37 0.13 -9.59
C HIS A 58 8.57 0.69 -8.82
N PHE A 59 8.52 0.71 -7.49
CA PHE A 59 9.67 1.07 -6.65
C PHE A 59 10.80 0.07 -6.86
N ARG A 60 10.51 -1.24 -6.78
CA ARG A 60 11.51 -2.30 -6.96
C ARG A 60 12.19 -2.23 -8.33
N GLN A 61 11.42 -1.90 -9.37
CA GLN A 61 11.88 -1.76 -10.75
C GLN A 61 12.53 -0.40 -11.05
N LYS A 62 12.65 0.52 -10.08
CA LYS A 62 13.14 1.90 -10.27
C LYS A 62 12.31 2.70 -11.30
N ASN A 63 11.05 2.31 -11.50
CA ASN A 63 10.11 2.95 -12.42
C ASN A 63 9.42 4.14 -11.74
N TRP A 64 10.19 5.15 -11.36
CA TRP A 64 9.75 6.28 -10.53
C TRP A 64 8.55 7.03 -11.11
N ASP A 65 8.54 7.29 -12.42
CA ASP A 65 7.43 8.04 -13.05
C ASP A 65 6.11 7.26 -12.98
N GLN A 66 6.15 5.93 -13.13
CA GLN A 66 4.99 5.06 -12.98
C GLN A 66 4.58 4.93 -11.50
N LEU A 67 5.56 4.84 -10.59
CA LEU A 67 5.29 4.77 -9.15
C LEU A 67 4.50 5.99 -8.67
N PHE A 68 4.76 7.18 -9.21
CA PHE A 68 4.08 8.43 -8.84
C PHE A 68 2.98 8.85 -9.83
N LEU A 69 2.54 7.94 -10.71
CA LEU A 69 1.50 8.22 -11.69
C LEU A 69 0.11 8.34 -11.03
N ARG A 70 -0.62 9.41 -11.32
CA ARG A 70 -1.85 9.75 -10.59
C ARG A 70 -3.10 9.00 -11.07
N ASP A 71 -3.18 8.71 -12.36
CA ASP A 71 -4.37 8.17 -12.99
C ASP A 71 -4.36 6.63 -12.97
N ALA A 72 -5.28 6.04 -12.22
CA ALA A 72 -5.44 4.59 -12.14
C ALA A 72 -5.68 3.93 -13.51
N THR A 73 -6.29 4.65 -14.46
CA THR A 73 -6.52 4.18 -15.83
C THR A 73 -5.20 4.06 -16.59
N SER A 74 -4.32 5.05 -16.42
CA SER A 74 -2.99 5.03 -17.02
C SER A 74 -2.06 3.99 -16.36
N LEU A 75 -2.29 3.66 -15.08
CA LEU A 75 -1.61 2.57 -14.39
C LEU A 75 -2.09 1.19 -14.90
N ASN A 76 -3.37 1.09 -15.29
CA ASN A 76 -4.01 -0.13 -15.78
C ASN A 76 -4.76 0.15 -17.11
N PRO A 77 -4.04 0.36 -18.23
CA PRO A 77 -4.68 0.73 -19.50
C PRO A 77 -5.47 -0.42 -20.13
N ASP A 78 -5.07 -1.67 -19.85
CA ASP A 78 -5.75 -2.88 -20.32
C ASP A 78 -5.53 -4.03 -19.33
N PRO A 79 -6.15 -3.97 -18.13
CA PRO A 79 -5.92 -4.99 -17.09
C PRO A 79 -6.50 -6.35 -17.49
N ILE A 80 -7.51 -6.35 -18.35
CA ILE A 80 -8.16 -7.56 -18.85
C ILE A 80 -7.30 -8.26 -19.90
N GLY A 81 -6.84 -7.54 -20.92
CA GLY A 81 -5.99 -8.10 -21.97
C GLY A 81 -4.60 -8.50 -21.44
N THR A 82 -4.03 -7.72 -20.51
CA THR A 82 -2.76 -8.08 -19.87
C THR A 82 -2.89 -9.12 -18.78
N ARG A 83 -4.10 -9.40 -18.30
CA ARG A 83 -4.41 -10.28 -17.16
C ARG A 83 -3.71 -9.89 -15.86
N LEU A 84 -3.32 -8.62 -15.76
CA LEU A 84 -2.59 -8.08 -14.62
C LEU A 84 -3.22 -6.75 -14.22
N TYR A 85 -3.47 -6.60 -12.93
CA TYR A 85 -3.99 -5.40 -12.32
C TYR A 85 -2.99 -4.91 -11.26
N VAL A 86 -2.52 -3.68 -11.42
CA VAL A 86 -1.70 -2.99 -10.42
C VAL A 86 -2.63 -2.21 -9.50
N ALA A 87 -2.62 -2.51 -8.21
CA ALA A 87 -3.41 -1.77 -7.23
C ALA A 87 -3.03 -0.27 -7.25
N SER A 88 -4.01 0.62 -7.06
CA SER A 88 -3.72 2.07 -7.00
C SER A 88 -2.98 2.46 -5.74
N ARG A 89 -3.22 1.75 -4.63
CA ARG A 89 -2.51 1.95 -3.37
C ARG A 89 -1.15 1.26 -3.36
N TRP A 90 -0.24 1.77 -2.54
CA TRP A 90 1.15 1.30 -2.48
C TRP A 90 1.25 -0.22 -2.34
N GLU A 91 0.49 -0.75 -1.38
CA GLU A 91 0.38 -2.16 -1.02
C GLU A 91 -1.09 -2.48 -0.74
N VAL A 92 -1.50 -3.73 -0.93
CA VAL A 92 -2.87 -4.20 -0.63
C VAL A 92 -3.30 -3.86 0.80
N GLU A 93 -2.40 -3.93 1.78
CA GLU A 93 -2.69 -3.61 3.17
C GLU A 93 -3.10 -2.16 3.39
N ALA A 94 -2.80 -1.26 2.44
CA ALA A 94 -3.19 0.14 2.50
C ALA A 94 -4.72 0.29 2.44
N TYR A 95 -5.44 -0.69 1.89
CA TYR A 95 -6.91 -0.70 1.90
C TYR A 95 -7.51 -0.92 3.29
N LEU A 96 -6.72 -1.33 4.28
CA LEU A 96 -7.15 -1.42 5.67
C LEU A 96 -7.24 -0.05 6.36
N LEU A 97 -6.52 0.95 5.83
CA LEU A 97 -6.47 2.30 6.38
C LEU A 97 -7.45 3.19 5.61
N GLU A 98 -8.51 3.60 6.29
CA GLU A 98 -9.56 4.46 5.75
C GLU A 98 -9.88 5.53 6.79
N ALA A 99 -10.14 6.76 6.32
CA ALA A 99 -10.33 7.91 7.19
C ALA A 99 -11.78 7.94 7.71
N ASP A 100 -12.12 6.92 8.50
CA ASP A 100 -13.42 6.78 9.12
C ASP A 100 -13.29 6.27 10.58
N GLN A 101 -14.44 5.97 11.18
CA GLN A 101 -14.54 5.52 12.57
C GLN A 101 -13.69 4.29 12.89
N ARG A 102 -13.29 3.48 11.89
CA ARG A 102 -12.48 2.27 12.10
C ARG A 102 -11.12 2.56 12.69
N LEU A 103 -10.49 3.70 12.37
CA LEU A 103 -9.21 4.07 12.96
C LEU A 103 -9.37 4.38 14.46
N SER A 104 -10.45 5.06 14.83
CA SER A 104 -10.77 5.33 16.23
C SER A 104 -11.08 4.03 16.99
N ASP A 105 -11.86 3.13 16.40
CA ASP A 105 -12.18 1.81 16.97
C ASP A 105 -10.93 0.94 17.12
N TRP A 106 -10.02 1.00 16.14
CA TRP A 106 -8.73 0.31 16.18
C TRP A 106 -7.85 0.81 17.32
N VAL A 107 -7.71 2.12 17.49
CA VAL A 107 -6.98 2.70 18.62
C VAL A 107 -7.62 2.29 19.94
N SER A 108 -8.94 2.43 20.07
CA SER A 108 -9.66 2.08 21.30
C SER A 108 -9.46 0.61 21.69
N ALA A 109 -9.63 -0.31 20.74
CA ALA A 109 -9.61 -1.75 21.01
C ALA A 109 -8.21 -2.38 21.04
N GLN A 110 -7.26 -1.86 20.25
CA GLN A 110 -5.93 -2.46 20.08
C GLN A 110 -4.82 -1.66 20.76
N HIS A 111 -5.12 -0.60 21.52
CA HIS A 111 -4.09 0.06 22.35
C HIS A 111 -3.37 -0.94 23.26
N ARG A 112 -2.08 -0.72 23.55
CA ARG A 112 -1.29 -1.60 24.44
C ARG A 112 -1.87 -1.73 25.85
N LYS A 113 -2.70 -0.76 26.25
CA LYS A 113 -3.53 -0.78 27.46
C LYS A 113 -4.97 -0.41 27.07
N PRO A 114 -5.83 -1.35 26.67
CA PRO A 114 -7.21 -1.06 26.30
C PRO A 114 -8.08 -0.67 27.52
N PRO A 115 -9.09 0.21 27.35
CA PRO A 115 -9.37 0.96 26.13
C PRO A 115 -8.30 2.04 25.86
N GLY A 116 -8.08 2.34 24.57
CA GLY A 116 -7.17 3.41 24.16
C GLY A 116 -7.58 4.79 24.72
N PRO A 117 -6.62 5.69 24.98
CA PRO A 117 -6.91 7.05 25.43
C PRO A 117 -7.84 7.80 24.45
N GLU A 118 -8.85 8.49 24.98
CA GLU A 118 -9.87 9.17 24.15
C GLU A 118 -9.26 10.18 23.17
N HIS A 119 -8.23 10.93 23.60
CA HIS A 119 -7.56 11.90 22.73
C HIS A 119 -6.89 11.23 21.52
N LEU A 120 -6.27 10.05 21.69
CA LEU A 120 -5.69 9.28 20.58
C LEU A 120 -6.77 8.72 19.66
N CYS A 121 -7.89 8.26 20.21
CA CYS A 121 -9.02 7.77 19.42
C CYS A 121 -9.61 8.89 18.55
N ARG A 122 -9.67 10.12 19.08
CA ARG A 122 -10.18 11.31 18.36
C ARG A 122 -9.18 11.82 17.31
N GLN A 123 -7.89 11.72 17.60
CA GLN A 123 -6.80 12.19 16.72
C GLN A 123 -6.27 11.11 15.76
N ALA A 124 -6.88 9.93 15.72
CA ALA A 124 -6.35 8.79 14.96
C ALA A 124 -6.14 9.12 13.48
N VAL A 125 -7.09 9.78 12.83
CA VAL A 125 -6.99 10.21 11.43
C VAL A 125 -5.85 11.20 11.22
N GLU A 126 -5.78 12.24 12.07
CA GLU A 126 -4.73 13.27 12.02
C GLU A 126 -3.33 12.66 12.17
N ILE A 127 -3.15 11.74 13.13
CA ILE A 127 -1.88 11.05 13.36
C ILE A 127 -1.50 10.18 12.15
N VAL A 128 -2.48 9.51 11.53
CA VAL A 128 -2.24 8.72 10.31
C VAL A 128 -1.83 9.61 9.15
N LEU A 129 -2.53 10.73 8.93
CA LEU A 129 -2.20 11.71 7.90
C LEU A 129 -0.79 12.30 8.10
N GLN A 130 -0.43 12.67 9.33
CA GLN A 130 0.90 13.15 9.66
C GLN A 130 1.97 12.09 9.38
N ALA A 131 1.72 10.83 9.76
CA ALA A 131 2.64 9.73 9.48
C ALA A 131 2.82 9.47 7.98
N CYS A 132 1.74 9.54 7.18
CA CYS A 132 1.80 9.50 5.73
C CYS A 132 2.66 10.64 5.17
N ASP A 133 2.46 11.87 5.65
CA ASP A 133 3.21 13.04 5.17
C ASP A 133 4.71 12.93 5.46
N SER A 134 5.08 12.48 6.67
CA SER A 134 6.48 12.25 7.03
C SER A 134 7.14 11.19 6.13
N LEU A 135 6.44 10.09 5.87
CA LEU A 135 6.97 9.00 5.05
C LEU A 135 7.01 9.37 3.55
N LEU A 136 6.06 10.16 3.07
CA LEU A 136 6.11 10.72 1.72
C LEU A 136 7.33 11.60 1.54
N SER A 137 7.66 12.47 2.51
CA SER A 137 8.90 13.27 2.49
C SER A 137 10.15 12.40 2.50
N ALA A 138 10.12 11.25 3.19
CA ALA A 138 11.23 10.30 3.23
C ALA A 138 11.38 9.46 1.95
N ALA A 139 10.45 9.52 0.99
CA ALA A 139 10.48 8.67 -0.20
C ALA A 139 11.71 8.94 -1.10
N ALA A 140 12.19 10.19 -1.17
CA ALA A 140 13.44 10.52 -1.87
C ALA A 140 14.67 9.84 -1.23
N TYR A 141 14.70 9.74 0.10
CA TYR A 141 15.73 9.00 0.82
C TYR A 141 15.67 7.50 0.51
N PHE A 142 14.47 6.90 0.52
CA PHE A 142 14.32 5.48 0.18
C PHE A 142 14.72 5.19 -1.27
N ALA A 143 14.38 6.07 -2.20
CA ALA A 143 14.79 5.94 -3.59
C ALA A 143 16.32 6.05 -3.76
N SER A 144 16.98 6.97 -3.07
CA SER A 144 18.45 7.08 -3.03
C SER A 144 19.12 5.81 -2.49
N LYS A 145 18.60 5.25 -1.39
CA LYS A 145 19.09 3.98 -0.83
C LYS A 145 18.91 2.82 -1.80
N HIS A 146 17.75 2.73 -2.43
CA HIS A 146 17.46 1.69 -3.43
C HIS A 146 18.37 1.83 -4.66
N GLU A 147 18.72 3.06 -5.07
CA GLU A 147 19.67 3.29 -6.15
C GLU A 147 21.04 2.68 -5.84
N GLN A 148 21.49 2.86 -4.59
CA GLN A 148 22.75 2.32 -4.06
C GLN A 148 22.71 0.80 -3.79
N GLY A 149 21.57 0.13 -4.05
CA GLY A 149 21.39 -1.29 -3.75
C GLY A 149 21.24 -1.59 -2.26
N GLU A 150 20.94 -0.58 -1.44
CA GLU A 150 20.78 -0.73 0.00
C GLU A 150 19.31 -0.95 0.37
N ALA A 151 19.05 -2.04 1.08
CA ALA A 151 17.73 -2.33 1.64
C ALA A 151 17.51 -1.56 2.94
N VAL A 152 16.43 -0.79 3.02
CA VAL A 152 16.00 -0.14 4.26
C VAL A 152 14.98 -1.01 4.98
N SER A 153 15.20 -1.33 6.25
CA SER A 153 14.26 -2.18 7.02
C SER A 153 12.90 -1.51 7.19
N ALA A 154 11.78 -2.24 7.13
CA ALA A 154 10.43 -1.66 7.30
C ALA A 154 10.21 -0.93 8.64
N GLY A 155 11.05 -1.17 9.65
CA GLY A 155 11.02 -0.45 10.93
C GLY A 155 11.74 0.91 10.91
N ALA A 156 12.41 1.28 9.82
CA ALA A 156 13.07 2.57 9.71
C ALA A 156 12.07 3.71 9.96
N PHE A 157 12.46 4.66 10.81
CA PHE A 157 11.65 5.81 11.22
C PHE A 157 10.37 5.49 12.02
N CYS A 158 10.18 4.27 12.54
CA CYS A 158 8.96 3.94 13.28
C CYS A 158 8.78 4.77 14.58
N ASP A 159 9.87 5.10 15.26
CA ASP A 159 9.90 5.83 16.54
C ASP A 159 10.44 7.27 16.42
N CYS A 160 10.96 7.65 15.26
CA CYS A 160 11.52 8.99 15.04
C CYS A 160 10.45 10.11 15.04
N SER A 161 10.85 11.30 15.49
CA SER A 161 10.13 12.54 15.24
C SER A 161 10.28 12.98 13.78
N ASP A 162 9.41 13.86 13.31
CA ASP A 162 9.43 14.32 11.92
C ASP A 162 10.74 15.08 11.61
N ALA A 163 11.23 15.87 12.56
CA ALA A 163 12.52 16.56 12.46
C ALA A 163 13.70 15.59 12.36
N GLN A 164 13.69 14.49 13.11
CA GLN A 164 14.74 13.46 13.04
C GLN A 164 14.73 12.74 11.68
N ILE A 165 13.54 12.49 11.12
CA ILE A 165 13.40 11.90 9.78
C ILE A 165 14.02 12.85 8.75
N GLU A 166 13.61 14.12 8.77
CA GLU A 166 14.11 15.13 7.84
C GLU A 166 15.63 15.28 7.91
N GLU A 167 16.18 15.43 9.12
CA GLU A 167 17.62 15.54 9.32
C GLU A 167 18.37 14.32 8.78
N THR A 168 17.89 13.11 9.10
CA THR A 168 18.50 11.86 8.64
C THR A 168 18.44 11.72 7.12
N CYS A 169 17.29 12.03 6.51
CA CYS A 169 17.10 11.98 5.06
C CYS A 169 18.04 12.96 4.35
N ASN A 170 18.08 14.21 4.80
CA ASN A 170 18.89 15.27 4.19
C ASN A 170 20.39 14.96 4.33
N ALA A 171 20.83 14.55 5.51
CA ALA A 171 22.23 14.19 5.74
C ALA A 171 22.67 13.01 4.86
N HIS A 172 21.82 11.99 4.71
CA HIS A 172 22.13 10.85 3.86
C HIS A 172 22.18 11.22 2.38
N ILE A 173 21.17 11.94 1.87
CA ILE A 173 21.14 12.35 0.46
C ILE A 173 22.37 13.20 0.12
N ALA A 174 22.72 14.17 0.98
CA ALA A 174 23.91 15.01 0.76
C ALA A 174 25.23 14.22 0.72
N ALA A 175 25.31 13.12 1.47
CA ALA A 175 26.48 12.23 1.50
C ALA A 175 26.45 11.12 0.43
N SER A 176 25.34 10.98 -0.31
CA SER A 176 25.17 9.89 -1.28
C SER A 176 25.98 10.13 -2.57
N PRO A 177 26.30 9.09 -3.35
CA PRO A 177 26.88 9.23 -4.69
C PRO A 177 25.99 10.03 -5.66
N ALA A 178 26.57 10.53 -6.75
CA ALA A 178 25.89 11.48 -7.65
C ALA A 178 24.64 10.91 -8.34
N ASP A 179 24.67 9.64 -8.73
CA ASP A 179 23.52 8.91 -9.29
C ASP A 179 22.36 8.80 -8.29
N ALA A 180 22.67 8.47 -7.03
CA ALA A 180 21.69 8.39 -5.96
C ALA A 180 21.11 9.77 -5.57
N GLN A 181 21.93 10.83 -5.64
CA GLN A 181 21.46 12.21 -5.50
C GLN A 181 20.53 12.63 -6.63
N GLU A 182 20.83 12.24 -7.88
CA GLU A 182 19.97 12.52 -9.04
C GLU A 182 18.61 11.82 -8.89
N VAL A 183 18.60 10.55 -8.46
CA VAL A 183 17.36 9.83 -8.17
C VAL A 183 16.57 10.50 -7.04
N ALA A 184 17.23 10.91 -5.96
CA ALA A 184 16.57 11.64 -4.87
C ALA A 184 15.93 12.95 -5.35
N ALA A 185 16.64 13.72 -6.19
CA ALA A 185 16.13 14.95 -6.77
C ALA A 185 14.92 14.70 -7.69
N LYS A 186 14.99 13.67 -8.55
CA LYS A 186 13.86 13.25 -9.40
C LYS A 186 12.63 12.91 -8.57
N VAL A 187 12.79 12.06 -7.55
CA VAL A 187 11.69 11.65 -6.68
C VAL A 187 11.15 12.83 -5.86
N SER A 188 12.02 13.76 -5.42
CA SER A 188 11.59 14.99 -4.73
C SER A 188 10.69 15.86 -5.62
N ASN A 189 11.00 15.97 -6.91
CA ASN A 189 10.14 16.70 -7.87
C ASN A 189 8.79 16.01 -8.06
N LEU A 190 8.76 14.67 -8.13
CA LEU A 190 7.52 13.89 -8.21
C LEU A 190 6.67 14.06 -6.93
N ILE A 191 7.30 14.04 -5.76
CA ILE A 191 6.62 14.31 -4.47
C ILE A 191 6.05 15.73 -4.45
N ALA A 192 6.77 16.73 -4.96
CA ALA A 192 6.27 18.10 -5.03
C ALA A 192 5.00 18.20 -5.90
N ALA A 193 4.96 17.48 -7.03
CA ALA A 193 3.77 17.38 -7.88
C ALA A 193 2.60 16.69 -7.15
N VAL A 194 2.85 15.61 -6.41
CA VAL A 194 1.84 14.94 -5.57
C VAL A 194 1.28 15.90 -4.51
N ARG A 195 2.16 16.66 -3.83
CA ARG A 195 1.75 17.60 -2.77
C ARG A 195 0.91 18.77 -3.29
N ALA A 196 1.18 19.24 -4.51
CA ALA A 196 0.44 20.34 -5.14
C ALA A 196 -1.05 20.02 -5.36
N GLU A 197 -1.42 18.73 -5.35
CA GLU A 197 -2.77 18.25 -5.66
C GLU A 197 -3.45 17.54 -4.50
N LEU A 198 -2.92 17.69 -3.28
CA LEU A 198 -3.49 17.07 -2.09
C LEU A 198 -4.96 17.48 -1.92
N PRO A 199 -5.89 16.49 -1.81
CA PRO A 199 -7.28 16.80 -1.54
C PRO A 199 -7.45 17.61 -0.24
N PRO A 200 -8.41 18.55 -0.20
CA PRO A 200 -8.63 19.38 0.98
C PRO A 200 -9.30 18.60 2.13
N ASN A 201 -10.14 17.60 1.82
CA ASN A 201 -10.82 16.77 2.80
C ASN A 201 -9.92 15.63 3.30
N GLU A 202 -9.98 15.31 4.59
CA GLU A 202 -9.16 14.27 5.22
C GLU A 202 -9.39 12.86 4.66
N VAL A 203 -10.63 12.53 4.30
CA VAL A 203 -11.01 11.23 3.73
C VAL A 203 -10.30 11.00 2.41
N ASP A 204 -10.50 11.95 1.49
CA ASP A 204 -9.88 11.89 0.16
C ASP A 204 -8.36 12.03 0.26
N ARG A 205 -7.85 12.83 1.21
CA ARG A 205 -6.42 13.02 1.42
C ARG A 205 -5.73 11.75 1.89
N LEU A 206 -6.33 11.00 2.82
CA LEU A 206 -5.74 9.73 3.27
C LEU A 206 -5.71 8.72 2.12
N ALA A 207 -6.84 8.53 1.44
CA ALA A 207 -6.92 7.61 0.30
C ALA A 207 -5.92 7.98 -0.81
N PHE A 208 -5.70 9.28 -1.04
CA PHE A 208 -4.71 9.79 -1.99
C PHE A 208 -3.27 9.52 -1.53
N LEU A 209 -2.92 9.83 -0.28
CA LEU A 209 -1.56 9.63 0.25
C LEU A 209 -1.16 8.15 0.28
N LEU A 210 -2.09 7.24 0.57
CA LEU A 210 -1.86 5.80 0.60
C LEU A 210 -1.48 5.19 -0.77
N GLN A 211 -1.58 5.97 -1.86
CA GLN A 211 -1.02 5.61 -3.16
C GLN A 211 0.51 5.70 -3.22
N TYR A 212 1.11 6.54 -2.37
CA TYR A 212 2.51 6.96 -2.50
C TYR A 212 3.36 6.64 -1.26
N VAL A 213 2.77 6.00 -0.24
CA VAL A 213 3.42 5.73 1.04
C VAL A 213 3.58 4.23 1.25
N ASP A 214 4.81 3.82 1.54
CA ASP A 214 5.14 2.45 1.97
C ASP A 214 4.32 2.06 3.19
N THR A 215 3.36 1.15 2.98
CA THR A 215 2.32 0.87 3.96
C THR A 215 2.83 -0.03 5.08
N LYS A 216 3.75 -0.95 4.79
CA LYS A 216 4.47 -1.70 5.83
C LYS A 216 5.21 -0.77 6.79
N ARG A 217 5.91 0.24 6.27
CA ARG A 217 6.54 1.28 7.13
C ARG A 217 5.52 2.09 7.90
N LEU A 218 4.43 2.48 7.24
CA LEU A 218 3.35 3.21 7.86
C LEU A 218 2.76 2.43 9.04
N PHE A 219 2.40 1.15 8.87
CA PHE A 219 1.88 0.33 9.96
C PHE A 219 2.86 0.23 11.14
N LYS A 220 4.15 0.00 10.87
CA LYS A 220 5.18 -0.01 11.93
C LYS A 220 5.22 1.33 12.65
N ARG A 221 5.19 2.46 11.94
CA ARG A 221 5.14 3.80 12.56
C ARG A 221 3.87 4.02 13.38
N LEU A 222 2.71 3.61 12.88
CA LEU A 222 1.41 3.77 13.56
C LEU A 222 1.33 2.95 14.84
N VAL A 223 1.88 1.73 14.87
CA VAL A 223 2.01 0.91 16.10
C VAL A 223 2.72 1.68 17.21
N HIS A 224 3.71 2.50 16.87
CA HIS A 224 4.42 3.35 17.84
C HIS A 224 3.65 4.62 18.16
N LYS A 225 3.21 5.38 17.16
CA LYS A 225 2.56 6.69 17.33
C LYS A 225 1.20 6.60 18.02
N LEU A 226 0.42 5.56 17.72
CA LEU A 226 -0.90 5.32 18.32
C LEU A 226 -0.83 4.41 19.56
N GLY A 227 0.34 3.83 19.86
CA GLY A 227 0.50 2.92 21.00
C GLY A 227 -0.33 1.65 20.88
N VAL A 228 -0.64 1.20 19.66
CA VAL A 228 -1.46 0.01 19.39
C VAL A 228 -0.60 -1.26 19.25
N GLN A 229 -1.25 -2.41 19.30
CA GLN A 229 -0.66 -3.71 18.96
C GLN A 229 -0.61 -3.87 17.44
N GLU A 230 0.42 -4.55 16.94
CA GLU A 230 0.54 -4.87 15.52
C GLU A 230 -0.41 -6.01 15.14
N ASN A 231 -1.65 -5.66 14.85
CA ASN A 231 -2.69 -6.61 14.48
C ASN A 231 -3.53 -6.08 13.31
N PRO A 232 -3.01 -6.16 12.06
CA PRO A 232 -3.74 -5.68 10.89
C PRO A 232 -5.07 -6.42 10.66
N TRP A 233 -5.20 -7.64 11.16
CA TRP A 233 -6.43 -8.44 11.05
C TRP A 233 -7.62 -7.84 11.79
N PHE A 234 -7.39 -6.98 12.78
CA PHE A 234 -8.46 -6.27 13.47
C PHE A 234 -9.20 -5.34 12.50
N LEU A 235 -8.48 -4.53 11.73
CA LEU A 235 -9.05 -3.64 10.71
C LEU A 235 -9.79 -4.44 9.63
N ALA A 236 -9.20 -5.55 9.17
CA ALA A 236 -9.85 -6.44 8.20
C ALA A 236 -11.16 -7.04 8.74
N THR A 237 -11.20 -7.37 10.04
CA THR A 237 -12.41 -7.88 10.70
C THR A 237 -13.50 -6.82 10.76
N ILE A 238 -13.15 -5.55 11.03
CA ILE A 238 -14.13 -4.47 11.00
C ILE A 238 -14.68 -4.27 9.58
N MET A 239 -13.82 -4.26 8.56
CA MET A 239 -14.26 -4.17 7.15
C MET A 239 -15.25 -5.27 6.77
N MET A 240 -14.96 -6.50 7.17
CA MET A 240 -15.81 -7.66 6.93
C MET A 240 -17.17 -7.49 7.64
N ARG A 241 -17.16 -7.11 8.93
CA ARG A 241 -18.39 -6.85 9.71
C ARG A 241 -19.27 -5.80 9.03
N ASP A 242 -18.64 -4.73 8.53
CA ASP A 242 -19.34 -3.60 7.92
C ASP A 242 -19.68 -3.83 6.43
N GLN A 243 -19.30 -4.99 5.86
CA GLN A 243 -19.47 -5.37 4.45
C GLN A 243 -18.90 -4.33 3.47
N ARG A 244 -17.71 -3.80 3.77
CA ARG A 244 -17.03 -2.79 2.98
C ARG A 244 -15.69 -3.31 2.48
N PRO A 245 -15.67 -4.18 1.44
CA PRO A 245 -14.42 -4.54 0.80
C PRO A 245 -13.78 -3.32 0.10
N PRO A 246 -12.50 -3.40 -0.28
CA PRO A 246 -11.85 -2.37 -1.07
C PRO A 246 -12.58 -2.17 -2.41
N ARG A 247 -13.18 -0.98 -2.60
CA ARG A 247 -14.05 -0.70 -3.76
C ARG A 247 -13.35 -0.91 -5.11
N GLU A 248 -12.09 -0.52 -5.22
CA GLU A 248 -11.29 -0.69 -6.43
C GLU A 248 -11.17 -2.17 -6.82
N LEU A 249 -10.74 -3.00 -5.87
CA LEU A 249 -10.54 -4.42 -6.10
C LEU A 249 -11.87 -5.14 -6.37
N ASP A 250 -12.94 -4.72 -5.68
CA ASP A 250 -14.30 -5.21 -5.92
C ASP A 250 -14.79 -4.88 -7.34
N GLN A 251 -14.50 -3.68 -7.83
CA GLN A 251 -14.82 -3.27 -9.20
C GLN A 251 -14.03 -4.07 -10.23
N PHE A 252 -12.73 -4.27 -10.02
CA PHE A 252 -11.91 -5.10 -10.90
C PHE A 252 -12.41 -6.54 -10.96
N LEU A 253 -12.68 -7.18 -9.81
CA LEU A 253 -13.21 -8.54 -9.78
C LEU A 253 -14.58 -8.65 -10.47
N SER A 254 -15.44 -7.63 -10.34
CA SER A 254 -16.73 -7.58 -11.06
C SER A 254 -16.54 -7.49 -12.57
N GLN A 255 -15.53 -6.77 -13.06
CA GLN A 255 -15.21 -6.70 -14.49
C GLN A 255 -14.71 -8.05 -15.02
N VAL A 256 -13.86 -8.73 -14.24
CA VAL A 256 -13.39 -10.07 -14.58
C VAL A 256 -14.57 -11.05 -14.63
N GLU A 257 -15.43 -11.06 -13.61
CA GLU A 257 -16.62 -11.92 -13.58
C GLU A 257 -17.53 -11.72 -14.79
N ALA A 258 -17.81 -10.46 -15.14
CA ALA A 258 -18.62 -10.12 -16.31
C ALA A 258 -18.01 -10.61 -17.64
N GLN A 259 -16.69 -10.73 -17.74
CA GLN A 259 -16.01 -11.25 -18.92
C GLN A 259 -16.24 -12.76 -19.13
N PHE A 260 -16.39 -13.53 -18.05
CA PHE A 260 -16.53 -14.99 -18.10
C PHE A 260 -17.98 -15.48 -17.89
N ALA A 261 -18.92 -14.58 -17.65
CA ALA A 261 -20.35 -14.89 -17.55
C ALA A 261 -21.04 -15.13 -18.91
N CYS A 262 -20.31 -15.06 -20.03
CA CYS A 262 -20.81 -15.26 -21.40
C CYS A 262 -20.51 -16.65 -21.95
#